data_AF-A0A6C0I168-F1
#
_entry.id   AF-A0A6C0I168-F1
#
_cell.length_a   1.000
_cell.length_b   1.000
_cell.length_c   1.000
_cell.angle_alpha   90.00
_cell.angle_beta   90.00
_cell.angle_gamma   90.00
#
_symmetry.space_group_name_H-M   'P 1'
#
loop_
_entity.id
_entity.type
_entity.pdbx_description
1 polymer ?
#
loop_
_entity_poly.entity_id
_entity_poly.type
_entity_poly.pdbx_seq_one_letter_code
_entity_poly.pdbx_strand_id
1 'polypeptide(L)'
;MEESNMMYAELDMKSKATTKLPKCTSDNKEVQIEEIAKTAKAIWKKIIEYYLKNNNSEELLNNLQSEYNEFFLSFPLVLRWMVEMKQFKIKVFKAYLDKFINAEINSKTEFLKLQGDYLVMLFADLNPSISKEKLAQYEEEITNYLLVEDETFKNMEEEAKEEIQQETEKMSKEKKEALYNLILKKKAMQQQNNK
;
A
#
# COMPACT_ATOMS: atom_id res chain seq x y z
N MET A 1 -27.61 17.30 -21.92
CA MET A 1 -26.50 17.67 -21.03
C MET A 1 -26.13 16.44 -20.22
N GLU A 2 -25.48 15.46 -20.86
CA GLU A 2 -25.19 14.12 -20.31
C GLU A 2 -23.68 13.80 -20.27
N GLU A 3 -22.81 14.81 -20.43
CA GLU A 3 -21.36 14.59 -20.58
C GLU A 3 -20.56 14.73 -19.27
N SER A 4 -21.20 14.99 -18.13
CA SER A 4 -20.48 15.27 -16.87
C SER A 4 -20.36 14.09 -15.91
N ASN A 5 -20.76 12.87 -16.30
CA ASN A 5 -20.73 11.69 -15.43
C ASN A 5 -19.71 10.60 -15.82
N MET A 6 -18.82 10.89 -16.79
CA MET A 6 -17.88 9.89 -17.32
C MET A 6 -16.44 10.01 -16.79
N MET A 7 -16.12 10.96 -15.92
CA MET A 7 -14.72 11.20 -15.51
C MET A 7 -14.28 10.43 -14.25
N TYR A 8 -15.21 9.86 -13.48
CA TYR A 8 -14.89 9.08 -12.28
C TYR A 8 -15.09 7.56 -12.44
N ALA A 9 -15.68 7.12 -13.55
CA ALA A 9 -15.84 5.70 -13.90
C ALA A 9 -14.57 5.09 -14.54
N GLU A 10 -13.51 5.87 -14.79
CA GLU A 10 -12.24 5.38 -15.36
C GLU A 10 -11.12 5.18 -14.32
N LEU A 11 -11.38 5.39 -13.03
CA LEU A 11 -10.48 4.92 -11.97
C LEU A 11 -10.76 3.47 -11.56
N ASP A 12 -11.75 2.83 -12.19
CA ASP A 12 -12.03 1.42 -12.01
C ASP A 12 -11.15 0.57 -12.96
N MET A 13 -10.24 -0.20 -12.34
CA MET A 13 -9.63 -1.41 -12.91
C MET A 13 -8.78 -1.29 -14.20
N LYS A 14 -8.05 -0.18 -14.39
CA LYS A 14 -6.81 -0.17 -15.18
C LYS A 14 -5.60 0.29 -14.37
N SER A 15 -5.57 -0.04 -13.08
CA SER A 15 -4.30 -0.29 -12.40
C SER A 15 -3.66 -1.51 -13.08
N LYS A 16 -3.00 -1.25 -14.21
CA LYS A 16 -1.91 -2.05 -14.75
C LYS A 16 -0.68 -1.90 -13.84
N ALA A 17 -0.86 -1.94 -12.52
CA ALA A 17 0.10 -2.60 -11.67
C ALA A 17 -0.01 -4.12 -11.89
N THR A 18 0.00 -4.56 -13.15
CA THR A 18 0.96 -5.62 -13.47
C THR A 18 2.30 -4.99 -13.11
N THR A 19 2.70 -5.12 -11.85
CA THR A 19 4.11 -5.15 -11.50
C THR A 19 4.63 -6.30 -12.32
N LYS A 20 4.95 -6.03 -13.59
CA LYS A 20 5.62 -6.95 -14.48
C LYS A 20 7.00 -6.99 -13.88
N LEU A 21 7.13 -7.79 -12.82
CA LEU A 21 8.40 -8.28 -12.37
C LEU A 21 9.03 -8.81 -13.65
N PRO A 22 10.14 -8.21 -14.10
CA PRO A 22 10.76 -8.58 -15.37
C PRO A 22 10.93 -10.10 -15.35
N LYS A 23 10.50 -10.80 -16.42
CA LYS A 23 10.67 -12.25 -16.53
C LYS A 23 12.15 -12.55 -16.31
N CYS A 24 12.45 -13.09 -15.15
CA CYS A 24 13.81 -13.22 -14.68
C CYS A 24 14.40 -14.49 -15.28
N THR A 25 15.39 -14.36 -16.16
CA THR A 25 16.22 -15.50 -16.56
C THR A 25 17.06 -15.93 -15.35
N SER A 26 17.42 -17.22 -15.26
CA SER A 26 18.16 -17.80 -14.12
C SER A 26 19.39 -16.98 -13.73
N ASP A 27 20.11 -16.47 -14.73
CA ASP A 27 21.39 -15.78 -14.52
C ASP A 27 21.22 -14.33 -14.02
N ASN A 28 20.02 -13.76 -14.13
CA ASN A 28 19.70 -12.41 -13.66
C ASN A 28 19.08 -12.42 -12.25
N LYS A 29 18.57 -13.57 -11.81
CA LYS A 29 17.85 -13.69 -10.55
C LYS A 29 18.72 -13.40 -9.33
N GLU A 30 19.90 -14.00 -9.27
CA GLU A 30 20.80 -13.83 -8.12
C GLU A 30 21.26 -12.36 -7.99
N VAL A 31 21.56 -11.71 -9.12
CA VAL A 31 21.93 -10.29 -9.16
C VAL A 31 20.79 -9.42 -8.63
N GLN A 32 19.56 -9.65 -9.09
CA GLN A 32 18.38 -8.91 -8.60
C GLN A 32 18.13 -9.11 -7.11
N ILE A 33 18.23 -10.35 -6.61
CA ILE A 33 18.10 -10.64 -5.17
C ILE A 33 19.16 -9.86 -4.39
N GLU A 34 20.41 -9.82 -4.86
CA GLU A 34 21.48 -9.12 -4.16
C GLU A 34 21.27 -7.59 -4.14
N GLU A 35 20.80 -7.01 -5.25
CA GLU A 35 20.50 -5.58 -5.35
C GLU A 35 19.36 -5.19 -4.40
N ILE A 36 18.25 -5.94 -4.39
CA ILE A 36 17.12 -5.69 -3.49
C ILE A 36 17.55 -5.89 -2.04
N ALA A 37 18.33 -6.93 -1.74
CA ALA A 37 18.87 -7.19 -0.41
C ALA A 37 19.81 -6.07 0.07
N LYS A 38 20.63 -5.50 -0.82
CA LYS A 38 21.48 -4.34 -0.52
C LYS A 38 20.65 -3.12 -0.16
N THR A 39 19.56 -2.86 -0.88
CA THR A 39 18.61 -1.79 -0.56
C THR A 39 17.97 -2.01 0.81
N ALA A 40 17.46 -3.21 1.09
CA ALA A 40 16.88 -3.55 2.40
C ALA A 40 17.89 -3.36 3.55
N LYS A 41 19.15 -3.74 3.33
CA LYS A 41 20.22 -3.52 4.32
C LYS A 41 20.51 -2.04 4.58
N ALA A 42 20.44 -1.20 3.54
CA ALA A 42 20.59 0.25 3.69
C ALA A 42 19.43 0.87 4.47
N ILE A 43 18.19 0.46 4.15
CA ILE A 43 16.99 0.84 4.90
C ILE A 43 17.12 0.43 6.37
N TRP A 44 17.53 -0.81 6.64
CA TRP A 44 17.71 -1.31 8.00
C TRP A 44 18.71 -0.48 8.79
N LYS A 45 19.85 -0.11 8.18
CA LYS A 45 20.84 0.75 8.81
C LYS A 45 20.26 2.09 9.21
N LYS A 46 19.46 2.73 8.33
CA LYS A 46 18.78 3.99 8.64
C LYS A 46 17.77 3.85 9.78
N ILE A 47 17.02 2.76 9.81
CA ILE A 47 16.06 2.48 10.89
C ILE A 47 16.79 2.42 12.25
N ILE A 48 17.91 1.68 12.32
CA ILE A 48 18.71 1.60 13.54
C ILE A 48 19.26 2.98 13.93
N GLU A 49 19.83 3.74 12.99
CA GLU A 49 20.36 5.08 13.25
C GLU A 49 19.29 6.07 13.72
N TYR A 50 18.08 5.99 13.16
CA TYR A 50 16.95 6.81 13.57
C TYR A 50 16.52 6.47 14.99
N TYR A 51 16.39 5.19 15.33
CA TYR A 51 15.96 4.76 16.67
C TYR A 51 16.96 5.09 17.79
N LEU A 52 18.22 5.37 17.45
CA LEU A 52 19.20 5.89 18.41
C LEU A 52 18.94 7.35 18.78
N LYS A 53 18.19 8.10 17.97
CA LYS A 53 17.94 9.54 18.13
C LYS A 53 16.48 9.86 18.49
N ASN A 54 15.55 9.16 17.86
CA ASN A 54 14.10 9.40 17.93
C ASN A 54 13.40 8.06 18.18
N ASN A 55 12.22 8.06 18.81
CA ASN A 55 11.44 6.82 19.00
C ASN A 55 10.05 6.89 18.37
N ASN A 56 9.89 7.71 17.32
CA ASN A 56 8.64 7.85 16.57
C ASN A 56 8.64 6.94 15.33
N SER A 57 7.97 5.80 15.42
CA SER A 57 7.90 4.80 14.34
C SER A 57 7.07 5.26 13.14
N GLU A 58 6.00 6.01 13.37
CA GLU A 58 5.07 6.45 12.32
C GLU A 58 5.73 7.47 11.38
N GLU A 59 6.38 8.49 11.97
CA GLU A 59 7.14 9.48 11.21
C GLU A 59 8.26 8.83 10.38
N LEU A 60 8.98 7.87 10.98
CA LEU A 60 10.02 7.12 10.28
C LEU A 60 9.44 6.32 9.11
N LEU A 61 8.31 5.63 9.32
CA LEU A 61 7.67 4.84 8.27
C LEU A 61 7.27 5.73 7.09
N ASN A 62 6.61 6.87 7.34
CA ASN A 62 6.20 7.81 6.29
C ASN A 62 7.39 8.36 5.49
N ASN A 63 8.50 8.68 6.19
CA ASN A 63 9.73 9.13 5.54
C ASN A 63 10.33 8.04 4.65
N LEU A 64 10.41 6.80 5.14
CA LEU A 64 10.95 5.67 4.37
C LEU A 64 10.05 5.26 3.21
N GLN A 65 8.73 5.33 3.36
CA GLN A 65 7.78 5.10 2.25
C GLN A 65 8.01 6.09 1.11
N SER A 66 8.24 7.36 1.45
CA SER A 66 8.51 8.42 0.47
C SER A 66 9.89 8.25 -0.19
N GLU A 67 10.92 7.96 0.61
CA GLU A 67 12.30 7.84 0.12
C GLU A 67 12.56 6.54 -0.66
N TYR A 68 11.93 5.43 -0.25
CA TYR A 68 12.12 4.09 -0.82
C TYR A 68 10.82 3.55 -1.42
N ASN A 69 10.11 4.39 -2.19
CA ASN A 69 8.79 4.09 -2.73
C ASN A 69 8.73 2.75 -3.50
N GLU A 70 9.70 2.45 -4.36
CA GLU A 70 9.72 1.18 -5.11
C GLU A 70 9.82 -0.05 -4.20
N PHE A 71 10.64 0.04 -3.15
CA PHE A 71 10.79 -1.02 -2.15
C PHE A 71 9.51 -1.16 -1.33
N PHE A 72 8.91 -0.04 -0.91
CA PHE A 72 7.66 -0.03 -0.15
C PHE A 72 6.50 -0.63 -0.95
N LEU A 73 6.34 -0.27 -2.23
CA LEU A 73 5.29 -0.81 -3.09
C LEU A 73 5.45 -2.31 -3.32
N SER A 74 6.69 -2.81 -3.37
CA SER A 74 6.98 -4.22 -3.61
C SER A 74 6.90 -5.08 -2.34
N PHE A 75 7.37 -4.54 -1.21
CA PHE A 75 7.53 -5.25 0.05
C PHE A 75 7.02 -4.43 1.26
N PRO A 76 5.73 -4.01 1.25
CA PRO A 76 5.21 -3.10 2.27
C PRO A 76 5.26 -3.71 3.67
N LEU A 77 4.93 -5.01 3.77
CA LEU A 77 4.93 -5.73 5.04
C LEU A 77 6.34 -5.84 5.64
N VAL A 78 7.35 -6.09 4.80
CA VAL A 78 8.75 -6.17 5.23
C VAL A 78 9.19 -4.83 5.80
N LEU A 79 8.94 -3.73 5.08
CA LEU A 79 9.30 -2.39 5.56
C LEU A 79 8.59 -2.04 6.86
N ARG A 80 7.28 -2.27 6.95
CA ARG A 80 6.50 -2.03 8.18
C ARG A 80 7.07 -2.82 9.35
N TRP A 81 7.37 -4.10 9.17
CA TRP A 81 7.91 -4.96 10.23
C TRP A 81 9.31 -4.53 10.68
N MET A 82 10.16 -4.11 9.74
CA MET A 82 11.47 -3.55 10.06
C MET A 82 11.33 -2.32 10.96
N VAL A 83 10.39 -1.42 10.66
CA VAL A 83 10.18 -0.19 11.43
C VAL A 83 9.54 -0.46 12.77
N GLU A 84 8.39 -1.14 12.80
CA GLU A 84 7.57 -1.30 14.01
C GLU A 84 8.17 -2.31 14.99
N MET A 85 8.57 -3.47 14.49
CA MET A 85 9.06 -4.57 15.34
C MET A 85 10.57 -4.50 15.57
N LYS A 86 11.29 -3.62 14.85
CA LYS A 86 12.75 -3.48 14.93
C LYS A 86 13.45 -4.83 14.74
N GLN A 87 12.96 -5.63 13.79
CA GLN A 87 13.50 -6.94 13.46
C GLN A 87 13.76 -7.06 11.96
N PHE A 88 14.97 -7.48 11.61
CA PHE A 88 15.36 -7.77 10.23
C PHE A 88 16.52 -8.75 10.20
N LYS A 89 16.44 -9.73 9.31
CA LYS A 89 17.55 -10.64 9.03
C LYS A 89 17.73 -10.79 7.52
N ILE A 90 18.88 -10.32 7.02
CA ILE A 90 19.18 -10.32 5.59
C ILE A 90 19.12 -11.72 4.96
N LYS A 91 19.54 -12.75 5.69
CA LYS A 91 19.49 -14.15 5.23
C LYS A 91 18.04 -14.61 5.02
N VAL A 92 17.15 -14.30 5.96
CA VAL A 92 15.72 -14.60 5.86
C VAL A 92 15.10 -13.86 4.70
N PHE A 93 15.40 -12.57 4.56
CA PHE A 93 14.86 -11.75 3.48
C PHE A 93 15.31 -12.25 2.09
N LYS A 94 16.57 -12.66 1.91
CA LYS A 94 17.03 -13.28 0.64
C LYS A 94 16.29 -14.58 0.32
N ALA A 95 16.09 -15.44 1.31
CA ALA A 95 15.32 -16.68 1.13
C ALA A 95 13.85 -16.39 0.79
N TYR A 96 13.27 -15.35 1.38
CA TYR A 96 11.94 -14.85 1.04
C TYR A 96 11.88 -14.33 -0.41
N LEU A 97 12.86 -13.52 -0.84
CA LEU A 97 12.92 -13.03 -2.24
C LEU A 97 13.03 -14.17 -3.24
N ASP A 98 13.81 -15.20 -2.92
CA ASP A 98 13.90 -16.40 -3.76
C ASP A 98 12.54 -17.09 -3.91
N LYS A 99 11.83 -17.30 -2.79
CA LYS A 99 10.46 -17.84 -2.79
C LYS A 99 9.51 -16.94 -3.58
N PHE A 100 9.60 -15.63 -3.37
CA PHE A 100 8.73 -14.63 -3.99
C PHE A 100 8.86 -14.60 -5.52
N ILE A 101 10.09 -14.64 -6.03
CA ILE A 101 10.37 -14.64 -7.48
C ILE A 101 9.87 -15.93 -8.15
N ASN A 102 9.91 -17.06 -7.44
CA ASN A 102 9.48 -18.36 -7.95
C ASN A 102 7.97 -18.63 -7.78
N ALA A 103 7.25 -17.79 -7.04
CA ALA A 103 5.86 -18.04 -6.72
C ALA A 103 4.94 -17.78 -7.92
N GLU A 104 4.10 -18.76 -8.26
CA GLU A 104 2.98 -18.57 -9.18
C GLU A 104 1.78 -18.05 -8.40
N ILE A 105 1.57 -16.73 -8.44
CA ILE A 105 0.52 -16.06 -7.68
C ILE A 105 -0.70 -15.90 -8.59
N ASN A 106 -1.75 -16.67 -8.33
CA ASN A 106 -2.98 -16.68 -9.12
C ASN A 106 -4.14 -15.97 -8.41
N SER A 107 -3.99 -15.67 -7.12
CA SER A 107 -5.03 -15.03 -6.32
C SER A 107 -4.47 -14.05 -5.31
N LYS A 108 -5.32 -13.13 -4.83
CA LYS A 108 -4.99 -12.18 -3.77
C LYS A 108 -4.65 -12.90 -2.45
N THR A 109 -5.38 -13.96 -2.12
CA THR A 109 -5.12 -14.78 -0.93
C THR A 109 -3.73 -15.42 -0.96
N GLU A 110 -3.32 -15.98 -2.11
CA GLU A 110 -1.96 -16.51 -2.28
C GLU A 110 -0.90 -15.41 -2.15
N PHE A 111 -1.17 -14.21 -2.69
CA PHE A 111 -0.28 -13.06 -2.52
C PHE A 111 -0.11 -12.67 -1.05
N LEU A 112 -1.20 -12.56 -0.29
CA LEU A 112 -1.15 -12.23 1.15
C LEU A 112 -0.45 -13.32 1.95
N LYS A 113 -0.71 -14.59 1.63
CA LYS A 113 -0.01 -15.72 2.25
C LYS A 113 1.49 -15.64 1.98
N LEU A 114 1.88 -15.34 0.74
CA LEU A 114 3.28 -15.14 0.38
C LEU A 114 3.91 -13.97 1.14
N GLN A 115 3.21 -12.84 1.32
CA GLN A 115 3.72 -11.75 2.17
C GLN A 115 3.92 -12.24 3.62
N GLY A 116 2.96 -12.99 4.17
CA GLY A 116 3.03 -13.57 5.52
C GLY A 116 4.19 -14.56 5.71
N ASP A 117 4.60 -15.27 4.65
CA ASP A 117 5.73 -16.21 4.71
C ASP A 117 7.02 -15.55 5.22
N TYR A 118 7.27 -14.28 4.88
CA TYR A 118 8.43 -13.57 5.40
C TYR A 118 8.43 -13.53 6.94
N LEU A 119 7.28 -13.24 7.54
CA LEU A 119 7.13 -13.18 9.00
C LEU A 119 7.30 -14.56 9.63
N VAL A 120 6.73 -15.60 9.02
CA VAL A 120 6.88 -17.00 9.47
C VAL A 120 8.34 -17.43 9.40
N MET A 121 9.04 -17.14 8.30
CA MET A 121 10.47 -17.45 8.14
C MET A 121 11.33 -16.68 9.14
N LEU A 122 11.01 -15.42 9.41
CA LEU A 122 11.71 -14.60 10.40
C LEU A 122 11.48 -15.14 11.82
N PHE A 123 10.25 -15.51 12.15
CA PHE A 123 9.90 -16.10 13.44
C PHE A 123 10.61 -17.43 13.67
N ALA A 124 10.66 -18.31 12.67
CA ALA A 124 11.40 -19.57 12.75
C ALA A 124 12.92 -19.35 12.95
N ASP A 125 13.51 -18.39 12.22
CA ASP A 125 14.94 -18.08 12.35
C ASP A 125 15.29 -17.38 13.68
N LEU A 126 14.33 -16.67 14.30
CA LEU A 126 14.46 -16.11 15.65
C LEU A 126 14.22 -17.16 16.75
N ASN A 127 13.50 -18.25 16.45
CA ASN A 127 13.14 -19.29 17.40
C ASN A 127 13.53 -20.69 16.88
N PRO A 128 14.82 -21.06 16.81
CA PRO A 128 15.27 -22.29 16.16
C PRO A 128 14.71 -23.59 16.77
N SER A 129 14.28 -23.55 18.04
CA SER A 129 13.72 -24.70 18.76
C SER A 129 12.19 -24.76 18.71
N ILE A 130 11.54 -23.91 17.90
CA ILE A 130 10.08 -23.90 17.79
C ILE A 130 9.57 -25.22 17.19
N SER A 131 8.48 -25.75 17.72
CA SER A 131 7.86 -26.95 17.16
C SER A 131 7.18 -26.66 15.82
N LYS A 132 7.05 -27.67 14.98
CA LYS A 132 6.37 -27.54 13.68
C LYS A 132 4.90 -27.15 13.84
N GLU A 133 4.25 -27.67 14.87
CA GLU A 133 2.86 -27.37 15.20
C GLU A 133 2.70 -25.89 15.56
N LYS A 134 3.60 -25.34 16.38
CA LYS A 134 3.52 -23.93 16.78
C LYS A 134 3.85 -23.00 15.62
N LEU A 135 4.75 -23.40 14.73
CA LEU A 135 5.04 -22.65 13.52
C LEU A 135 3.83 -22.63 12.56
N ALA A 136 3.14 -23.75 12.39
CA ALA A 136 1.93 -23.84 11.58
C ALA A 136 0.79 -22.99 12.15
N GLN A 137 0.62 -22.98 13.49
CA GLN A 137 -0.31 -22.07 14.15
C GLN A 137 0.03 -20.60 13.87
N TYR A 138 1.30 -20.24 13.95
CA TYR A 138 1.75 -18.87 13.66
C TYR A 138 1.51 -18.48 12.19
N GLU A 139 1.74 -19.41 11.24
CA GLU A 139 1.41 -19.20 9.83
C GLU A 139 -0.10 -18.93 9.62
N GLU A 140 -0.95 -19.72 10.27
CA GLU A 140 -2.41 -19.53 10.22
C GLU A 140 -2.83 -18.20 10.85
N GLU A 141 -2.29 -17.85 12.02
CA GLU A 141 -2.54 -16.57 12.70
C GLU A 141 -2.17 -15.38 11.82
N ILE A 142 -0.98 -15.38 11.21
CA ILE A 142 -0.52 -14.30 10.32
C ILE A 142 -1.38 -14.22 9.05
N THR A 143 -1.71 -15.37 8.45
CA THR A 143 -2.55 -15.39 7.25
C THR A 143 -3.94 -14.82 7.53
N ASN A 144 -4.56 -15.23 8.64
CA ASN A 144 -5.86 -14.72 9.06
C ASN A 144 -5.81 -13.23 9.39
N TYR A 145 -4.76 -12.77 10.08
CA TYR A 145 -4.56 -11.36 10.37
C TYR A 145 -4.51 -10.51 9.08
N LEU A 146 -3.72 -10.94 8.09
CA LEU A 146 -3.59 -10.22 6.82
C LEU A 146 -4.90 -10.21 6.01
N LEU A 147 -5.69 -11.28 6.07
CA LEU A 147 -7.00 -11.33 5.42
C LEU A 147 -8.00 -10.38 6.09
N VAL A 148 -8.02 -10.33 7.42
CA VAL A 148 -8.87 -9.38 8.17
C VAL A 148 -8.44 -7.94 7.92
N GLU A 149 -7.14 -7.67 7.89
CA GLU A 149 -6.60 -6.35 7.55
C GLU A 149 -7.02 -5.95 6.12
N ASP A 150 -6.94 -6.86 5.15
CA ASP A 150 -7.36 -6.60 3.77
C ASP A 150 -8.85 -6.27 3.64
N GLU A 151 -9.72 -7.03 4.31
CA GLU A 151 -11.16 -6.74 4.36
C GLU A 151 -11.45 -5.39 5.04
N THR A 152 -10.71 -5.07 6.11
CA THR A 152 -10.82 -3.77 6.77
C THR A 152 -10.46 -2.63 5.83
N PHE A 153 -9.36 -2.77 5.06
CA PHE A 153 -8.96 -1.77 4.07
C PHE A 153 -9.99 -1.60 2.96
N LYS A 154 -10.63 -2.68 2.48
CA LYS A 154 -11.70 -2.58 1.48
C LYS A 154 -12.89 -1.79 2.02
N ASN A 155 -13.33 -2.08 3.24
CA ASN A 155 -14.44 -1.36 3.86
C ASN A 155 -14.11 0.13 4.01
N MET A 156 -12.90 0.47 4.45
CA MET A 156 -12.44 1.87 4.54
C MET A 156 -12.40 2.56 3.17
N GLU A 157 -11.98 1.85 2.12
CA GLU A 157 -11.97 2.38 0.75
C GLU A 157 -13.40 2.65 0.25
N GLU A 158 -14.34 1.74 0.53
CA GLU A 158 -15.76 1.89 0.18
C GLU A 158 -16.38 3.10 0.91
N GLU A 159 -16.17 3.21 2.23
CA GLU A 159 -16.63 4.34 3.03
C GLU A 159 -16.07 5.68 2.49
N ALA A 160 -14.77 5.74 2.20
CA ALA A 160 -14.15 6.95 1.66
C ALA A 160 -14.71 7.32 0.27
N LYS A 161 -15.03 6.34 -0.58
CA LYS A 161 -15.66 6.58 -1.89
C LYS A 161 -17.06 7.17 -1.72
N GLU A 162 -17.85 6.64 -0.78
CA GLU A 162 -19.18 7.16 -0.48
C GLU A 162 -19.12 8.61 0.03
N GLU A 163 -18.19 8.92 0.94
CA GLU A 163 -17.97 10.27 1.45
C GLU A 163 -17.60 11.26 0.34
N ILE A 164 -16.63 10.90 -0.52
CA ILE A 164 -16.21 11.71 -1.66
C ILE A 164 -17.38 11.96 -2.62
N GLN A 165 -18.21 10.94 -2.87
CA GLN A 165 -19.38 11.07 -3.73
C GLN A 165 -20.40 12.04 -3.14
N GLN A 166 -20.73 11.90 -1.85
CA GLN A 166 -21.65 12.79 -1.15
C GLN A 166 -21.17 14.24 -1.16
N GLU A 167 -19.87 14.47 -0.89
CA GLU A 167 -19.27 15.80 -0.92
C GLU A 167 -19.29 16.40 -2.34
N THR A 168 -18.97 15.59 -3.35
CA THR A 168 -19.01 16.01 -4.76
C THR A 168 -20.43 16.42 -5.18
N GLU A 169 -21.45 15.65 -4.80
CA GLU A 169 -22.85 15.97 -5.07
C GLU A 169 -23.29 17.25 -4.36
N LYS A 170 -22.90 17.42 -3.10
CA LYS A 170 -23.16 18.64 -2.32
C LYS A 170 -22.53 19.86 -2.98
N MET A 171 -21.23 19.80 -3.31
CA MET A 171 -20.52 20.87 -4.01
C MET A 171 -21.14 21.20 -5.38
N SER A 172 -21.62 20.18 -6.10
CA SER A 172 -22.30 20.36 -7.39
C SER A 172 -23.60 21.15 -7.23
N LYS A 173 -24.40 20.84 -6.20
CA LYS A 173 -25.64 21.58 -5.87
C LYS A 173 -25.33 23.03 -5.50
N GLU A 174 -24.38 23.26 -4.59
CA GLU A 174 -23.96 24.60 -4.15
C GLU A 174 -23.46 25.47 -5.32
N LYS A 175 -22.66 24.88 -6.23
CA LYS A 175 -22.19 25.57 -7.44
C LYS A 175 -23.34 25.97 -8.37
N LYS A 176 -24.33 25.10 -8.57
CA LYS A 176 -25.52 25.40 -9.39
C LYS A 176 -26.34 26.54 -8.79
N GLU A 177 -26.56 26.52 -7.48
CA GLU A 177 -27.28 27.58 -6.77
C GLU A 177 -26.54 28.91 -6.82
N ALA A 178 -25.23 28.92 -6.60
CA ALA A 178 -24.40 30.11 -6.72
C ALA A 178 -24.44 30.72 -8.12
N LEU A 179 -24.35 29.88 -9.17
CA LEU A 179 -24.43 30.32 -10.56
C LEU A 179 -25.81 30.91 -10.88
N TYR A 180 -26.88 30.26 -10.42
CA TYR A 180 -28.24 30.76 -10.59
C TYR A 180 -28.41 32.14 -9.94
N ASN A 181 -27.93 32.31 -8.71
CA ASN A 181 -27.98 33.59 -7.98
C ASN A 181 -27.18 34.70 -8.69
N LEU A 182 -26.01 34.38 -9.26
CA LEU A 182 -25.23 35.34 -10.06
C LEU A 182 -25.98 35.80 -11.32
N ILE A 183 -26.64 34.86 -12.02
CA ILE A 183 -27.45 35.18 -13.21
C ILE A 183 -28.61 36.12 -12.84
N LEU A 184 -29.32 35.84 -11.75
CA LEU A 184 -30.41 36.69 -11.27
C LEU A 184 -29.92 38.10 -10.92
N LYS A 185 -28.81 38.21 -10.18
CA LYS A 185 -28.21 39.49 -9.81
C LYS A 185 -27.81 40.30 -11.05
N LYS A 186 -27.21 39.67 -12.06
CA LYS A 186 -26.82 40.32 -13.32
C LYS A 186 -28.04 40.83 -14.10
N LYS A 187 -29.12 40.05 -14.18
CA LYS A 187 -30.38 40.49 -14.83
C LYS A 187 -30.99 41.69 -14.11
N ALA A 188 -31.00 41.71 -12.78
CA ALA A 188 -31.51 42.83 -12.00
C ALA A 188 -30.72 44.13 -12.24
N MET A 189 -29.38 44.05 -12.32
CA MET A 189 -28.54 45.21 -12.63
C MET A 189 -28.80 45.76 -14.04
N GLN A 190 -28.99 44.90 -15.03
CA GLN A 190 -29.29 45.32 -16.40
C GLN A 190 -30.63 46.07 -16.51
N GLN A 191 -31.64 45.66 -15.74
CA GLN A 191 -32.93 46.35 -15.70
C GLN A 191 -32.85 47.73 -15.02
N GLN A 192 -31.93 47.91 -14.08
CA GLN A 192 -31.69 49.21 -13.45
C GLN A 192 -30.96 50.19 -14.38
N ASN A 193 -30.00 49.70 -15.18
CA ASN A 193 -29.23 50.54 -16.11
C ASN A 193 -30.03 50.99 -17.37
N ASN A 194 -31.15 50.32 -17.66
CA ASN A 194 -32.00 50.64 -18.81
C ASN A 194 -33.16 51.60 -18.46
N LYS A 195 -33.22 52.10 -17.22
CA LYS A 195 -34.18 53.12 -16.77
C LYS A 195 -33.49 54.47 -16.66
#